data_AF-A0A318PTX6-F1
#
_entry.id   AF-A0A318PTX6-F1
#
_cell.length_a   1.000
_cell.length_b   1.000
_cell.length_c   1.000
_cell.angle_alpha   90.00
_cell.angle_beta   90.00
_cell.angle_gamma   90.00
#
_symmetry.space_group_name_H-M   'P 1'
#
loop_
_entity.id
_entity.type
_entity.pdbx_description
1 polymer ?
#
loop_
_entity_poly.entity_id
_entity_poly.type
_entity_poly.pdbx_seq_one_letter_code
_entity_poly.pdbx_strand_id
1 'polypeptide(L)'
;MPILPKPGPVLSMLMLWGLAACASSAQGKLKQSVYDIDSAYHVAAEPMPDVMAGKLPGVTLTDAEKTLVKSASQSVFNEITSLETSIEGGKSITATAVSALETDFASFEVCWTGVKAGQQPSACADIATTTTTGN
;
A
#
# COMPACT_ATOMS: atom_id res chain seq x y z
N MET A 1 3.04 -50.87 -51.59
CA MET A 1 3.80 -49.86 -50.84
C MET A 1 2.89 -48.66 -50.65
N PRO A 2 2.38 -48.37 -49.43
CA PRO A 2 1.69 -47.13 -49.12
C PRO A 2 2.75 -46.01 -48.98
N ILE A 3 2.50 -44.71 -49.10
CA ILE A 3 1.81 -43.82 -48.16
C ILE A 3 1.83 -42.42 -48.84
N LEU A 4 0.71 -41.70 -48.90
CA LEU A 4 0.59 -40.35 -48.32
C LEU A 4 -0.87 -39.85 -48.45
N PRO A 5 -1.59 -39.63 -47.34
CA PRO A 5 -2.85 -38.90 -47.36
C PRO A 5 -2.61 -37.37 -47.35
N LYS A 6 -3.59 -36.67 -47.92
CA LYS A 6 -3.73 -35.21 -48.12
C LYS A 6 -4.23 -34.52 -46.81
N PRO A 7 -4.64 -33.23 -46.88
CA PRO A 7 -4.01 -32.01 -46.36
C PRO A 7 -4.47 -31.61 -44.93
N GLY A 8 -3.79 -30.63 -44.29
CA GLY A 8 -4.24 -30.09 -42.98
C GLY A 8 -3.92 -28.59 -42.79
N PRO A 9 -4.89 -27.76 -42.39
CA PRO A 9 -4.68 -26.38 -41.93
C PRO A 9 -4.45 -26.41 -40.41
N VAL A 10 -3.19 -26.39 -39.97
CA VAL A 10 -2.86 -26.54 -38.53
C VAL A 10 -1.93 -25.43 -38.02
N LEU A 11 -1.88 -24.28 -38.70
CA LEU A 11 -0.92 -23.21 -38.36
C LEU A 11 -1.55 -21.96 -37.72
N SER A 12 -2.64 -22.10 -36.95
CA SER A 12 -3.24 -20.97 -36.23
C SER A 12 -3.60 -21.24 -34.77
N MET A 13 -3.20 -22.38 -34.20
CA MET A 13 -3.58 -22.77 -32.83
C MET A 13 -2.47 -22.64 -31.78
N LEU A 14 -1.30 -22.11 -32.14
CA LEU A 14 -0.16 -21.93 -31.23
C LEU A 14 -0.10 -20.57 -30.53
N MET A 15 -1.06 -19.67 -30.76
CA MET A 15 -1.04 -18.29 -30.23
C MET A 15 -2.09 -17.98 -29.16
N LEU A 16 -2.79 -18.99 -28.63
CA LEU A 16 -3.86 -18.79 -27.63
C LEU A 16 -3.56 -19.33 -26.22
N TRP A 17 -2.43 -20.02 -26.02
CA TRP A 17 -2.07 -20.57 -24.71
C TRP A 17 -1.08 -19.70 -23.90
N GLY A 18 -0.67 -18.56 -24.45
CA GLY A 18 0.19 -17.59 -23.74
C GLY A 18 -0.58 -16.55 -22.90
N LEU A 19 -1.90 -16.43 -23.06
CA LEU A 19 -2.70 -15.39 -22.38
C LEU A 19 -3.35 -15.87 -21.06
N ALA A 20 -3.16 -17.14 -20.68
CA ALA A 20 -3.68 -17.69 -19.42
C ALA A 20 -2.77 -17.44 -18.19
N ALA A 21 -1.76 -16.57 -18.29
CA ALA A 21 -1.01 -16.07 -17.14
C ALA A 21 -1.58 -14.75 -16.58
N CYS A 22 -2.75 -14.32 -17.07
CA CYS A 22 -3.46 -13.14 -16.63
C CYS A 22 -4.40 -13.48 -15.44
N ALA A 23 -3.83 -13.81 -14.27
CA ALA A 23 -4.44 -13.62 -12.94
C ALA A 23 -3.56 -14.28 -11.86
N SER A 24 -3.05 -13.47 -10.93
CA SER A 24 -2.46 -13.89 -9.64
C SER A 24 -1.06 -14.53 -9.64
N SER A 25 -0.07 -13.90 -10.29
CA SER A 25 1.31 -14.13 -9.83
C SER A 25 1.45 -13.66 -8.38
N ALA A 26 2.35 -14.28 -7.59
CA ALA A 26 2.61 -13.84 -6.22
C ALA A 26 2.97 -12.34 -6.16
N GLN A 27 3.73 -11.85 -7.15
CA GLN A 27 4.02 -10.42 -7.32
C GLN A 27 2.75 -9.59 -7.60
N GLY A 28 1.82 -10.09 -8.41
CA GLY A 28 0.56 -9.38 -8.67
C GLY A 28 -0.27 -9.16 -7.40
N LYS A 29 -0.30 -10.13 -6.48
CA LYS A 29 -1.00 -9.98 -5.18
C LYS A 29 -0.33 -8.95 -4.28
N LEU A 30 1.00 -8.97 -4.21
CA LEU A 30 1.75 -7.99 -3.41
C LEU A 30 1.53 -6.57 -3.94
N LYS A 31 1.57 -6.38 -5.27
CA LYS A 31 1.29 -5.09 -5.91
C LYS A 31 -0.12 -4.60 -5.61
N GLN A 32 -1.11 -5.49 -5.71
CA GLN A 32 -2.49 -5.15 -5.38
C GLN A 32 -2.62 -4.69 -3.92
N SER A 33 -1.98 -5.38 -2.97
CA SER A 33 -2.02 -4.97 -1.56
C SER A 33 -1.46 -3.55 -1.36
N VAL A 34 -0.33 -3.20 -1.99
CA VAL A 34 0.22 -1.85 -1.91
C VAL A 34 -0.78 -0.80 -2.41
N TYR A 35 -1.41 -1.03 -3.56
CA TYR A 35 -2.39 -0.08 -4.11
C TYR A 35 -3.71 -0.02 -3.31
N ASP A 36 -4.14 -1.14 -2.72
CA ASP A 36 -5.29 -1.16 -1.83
C ASP A 36 -5.01 -0.34 -0.56
N ILE A 37 -3.79 -0.45 0.00
CA ILE A 37 -3.34 0.34 1.15
C ILE A 37 -3.20 1.81 0.78
N ASP A 38 -2.67 2.15 -0.40
CA ASP A 38 -2.60 3.54 -0.87
C ASP A 38 -4.00 4.19 -0.94
N SER A 39 -4.95 3.51 -1.56
CA SER A 39 -6.33 3.97 -1.61
C SER A 39 -6.94 4.13 -0.23
N ALA A 40 -6.70 3.19 0.69
CA ALA A 40 -7.20 3.26 2.05
C ALA A 40 -6.54 4.39 2.86
N TYR A 41 -5.23 4.60 2.68
CA TYR A 41 -4.47 5.69 3.28
C TYR A 41 -5.05 7.04 2.88
N HIS A 42 -5.30 7.27 1.61
CA HIS A 42 -5.86 8.54 1.14
C HIS A 42 -7.24 8.84 1.74
N VAL A 43 -8.11 7.82 1.89
CA VAL A 43 -9.40 7.96 2.57
C VAL A 43 -9.22 8.23 4.06
N ALA A 44 -8.31 7.50 4.72
CA ALA A 44 -8.05 7.69 6.15
C ALA A 44 -7.46 9.09 6.44
N ALA A 45 -6.57 9.58 5.57
CA ALA A 45 -5.88 10.86 5.71
C ALA A 45 -6.70 12.07 5.24
N GLU A 46 -7.80 11.88 4.50
CA GLU A 46 -8.66 12.97 4.01
C GLU A 46 -9.04 14.03 5.07
N PRO A 47 -9.46 13.67 6.31
CA PRO A 47 -9.79 14.67 7.33
C PRO A 47 -8.59 15.34 8.00
N MET A 48 -7.34 14.93 7.69
CA MET A 48 -6.14 15.47 8.33
C MET A 48 -5.98 16.99 8.25
N PRO A 49 -6.18 17.63 7.09
CA PRO A 49 -6.03 19.09 6.98
C PRO A 49 -6.97 19.83 7.94
N ASP A 50 -8.20 19.34 8.13
CA ASP A 50 -9.18 19.95 9.02
C ASP A 50 -8.85 19.71 10.49
N VAL A 51 -8.37 18.51 10.86
CA VAL A 51 -7.87 18.25 12.23
C VAL A 51 -6.67 19.13 12.56
N MET A 52 -5.71 19.25 11.63
CA MET A 52 -4.52 20.09 11.83
C MET A 52 -4.88 21.58 11.94
N ALA A 53 -5.90 22.02 11.21
CA ALA A 53 -6.47 23.36 11.29
C ALA A 53 -7.38 23.58 12.52
N GLY A 54 -7.61 22.56 13.36
CA GLY A 54 -8.49 22.67 14.52
C GLY A 54 -9.97 22.82 14.18
N LYS A 55 -10.38 22.39 12.99
CA LYS A 55 -11.77 22.49 12.50
C LYS A 55 -12.63 21.29 12.89
N LEU A 56 -12.03 20.21 13.41
CA LEU A 56 -12.77 19.06 13.89
C LEU A 56 -13.36 19.34 15.29
N PRO A 57 -14.70 19.41 15.44
CA PRO A 57 -15.32 19.73 16.72
C PRO A 57 -14.94 18.70 17.80
N GLY A 58 -14.63 19.18 19.01
CA GLY A 58 -14.30 18.30 20.14
C GLY A 58 -12.89 17.72 20.11
N VAL A 59 -12.09 18.02 19.08
CA VAL A 59 -10.67 17.61 18.99
C VAL A 59 -9.78 18.83 19.08
N THR A 60 -8.95 18.90 20.11
CA THR A 60 -7.92 19.93 20.26
C THR A 60 -6.58 19.25 20.45
N LEU A 61 -5.71 19.39 19.46
CA LEU A 61 -4.35 18.88 19.51
C LEU A 61 -3.38 20.01 19.81
N THR A 62 -2.43 19.74 20.70
CA THR A 62 -1.21 20.53 20.90
C THR A 62 -0.32 20.49 19.66
N ASP A 63 0.62 21.42 19.54
CA ASP A 63 1.55 21.46 18.40
C ASP A 63 2.45 20.21 18.35
N ALA A 64 2.78 19.63 19.53
CA ALA A 64 3.52 18.38 19.62
C ALA A 64 2.70 17.20 19.06
N GLU A 65 1.42 17.09 19.44
CA GLU A 65 0.50 16.08 18.91
C GLU A 65 0.33 16.22 17.39
N LYS A 66 0.13 17.44 16.89
CA LYS A 66 0.04 17.69 15.44
C LYS A 66 1.31 17.26 14.69
N THR A 67 2.47 17.57 15.26
CA THR A 67 3.77 17.19 14.68
C THR A 67 3.91 15.67 14.60
N LEU A 68 3.54 14.99 15.67
CA LEU A 68 3.64 13.55 15.78
C LEU A 68 2.68 12.83 14.82
N VAL A 69 1.42 13.28 14.74
CA VAL A 69 0.42 12.76 13.80
C VAL A 69 0.84 13.00 12.34
N LYS A 70 1.39 14.17 12.04
CA LYS A 70 1.95 14.47 10.70
C LYS A 70 3.11 13.53 10.38
N SER A 71 3.99 13.28 11.34
CA SER A 71 5.11 12.36 11.16
C SER A 71 4.65 10.93 10.88
N ALA A 72 3.68 10.43 11.66
CA ALA A 72 3.11 9.10 11.46
C ALA A 72 2.49 8.95 10.07
N SER A 73 1.70 9.94 9.64
CA SER A 73 1.12 9.98 8.29
C SER A 73 2.18 9.98 7.19
N GLN A 74 3.21 10.81 7.35
CA GLN A 74 4.29 10.93 6.39
C GLN A 74 5.12 9.64 6.28
N SER A 75 5.34 8.94 7.39
CA SER A 75 6.05 7.65 7.38
C SER A 75 5.33 6.62 6.52
N VAL A 76 4.02 6.43 6.74
CA VAL A 76 3.21 5.49 5.92
C VAL A 76 3.22 5.91 4.45
N PHE A 77 3.02 7.20 4.16
CA PHE A 77 3.05 7.70 2.77
C PHE A 77 4.40 7.46 2.09
N ASN A 78 5.51 7.64 2.80
CA ASN A 78 6.85 7.39 2.26
C ASN A 78 7.06 5.91 1.92
N GLU A 79 6.56 5.00 2.76
CA GLU A 79 6.64 3.56 2.51
C GLU A 79 5.82 3.14 1.29
N ILE A 80 4.58 3.63 1.18
CA ILE A 80 3.72 3.45 0.01
C ILE A 80 4.46 3.93 -1.24
N THR A 81 4.91 5.19 -1.24
CA THR A 81 5.60 5.80 -2.39
C THR A 81 6.86 5.02 -2.78
N SER A 82 7.63 4.53 -1.81
CA SER A 82 8.83 3.73 -2.05
C SER A 82 8.52 2.39 -2.73
N LEU A 83 7.46 1.71 -2.28
CA LEU A 83 7.00 0.46 -2.87
C LEU A 83 6.41 0.69 -4.26
N GLU A 84 5.57 1.71 -4.45
CA GLU A 84 5.01 2.08 -5.74
C GLU A 84 6.10 2.44 -6.76
N THR A 85 7.10 3.25 -6.37
CA THR A 85 8.26 3.57 -7.21
C THR A 85 8.99 2.30 -7.64
N SER A 86 9.12 1.32 -6.74
CA SER A 86 9.72 0.02 -7.07
C SER A 86 8.86 -0.77 -8.06
N ILE A 87 7.53 -0.77 -7.89
CA ILE A 87 6.57 -1.44 -8.78
C ILE A 87 6.59 -0.82 -10.18
N GLU A 88 6.52 0.50 -10.28
CA GLU A 88 6.57 1.28 -11.52
C GLU A 88 7.90 1.09 -12.25
N GLY A 89 8.99 1.01 -11.50
CA GLY A 89 10.33 0.66 -12.02
C GLY A 89 10.47 -0.80 -12.46
N GLY A 90 9.40 -1.60 -12.42
CA GLY A 90 9.40 -3.01 -12.83
C GLY A 90 10.10 -3.95 -11.86
N LYS A 91 10.42 -3.50 -10.64
CA LYS A 91 11.07 -4.32 -9.62
C LYS A 91 10.06 -5.25 -8.95
N SER A 92 10.57 -6.39 -8.47
CA SER A 92 9.83 -7.26 -7.56
C SER A 92 9.87 -6.69 -6.14
N ILE A 93 8.76 -6.78 -5.42
CA ILE A 93 8.65 -6.42 -4.00
C ILE A 93 8.54 -7.68 -3.14
N THR A 94 8.80 -7.56 -1.84
CA THR A 94 8.80 -8.71 -0.92
C THR A 94 7.52 -8.74 -0.08
N ALA A 95 7.08 -9.94 0.30
CA ALA A 95 6.00 -10.09 1.26
C ALA A 95 6.32 -9.41 2.60
N THR A 96 7.59 -9.42 3.03
CA THR A 96 8.05 -8.73 4.24
C THR A 96 7.84 -7.23 4.18
N ALA A 97 8.18 -6.59 3.06
CA ALA A 97 8.00 -5.14 2.91
C ALA A 97 6.51 -4.76 2.88
N VAL A 98 5.67 -5.57 2.21
CA VAL A 98 4.22 -5.37 2.20
C VAL A 98 3.62 -5.58 3.60
N SER A 99 4.06 -6.60 4.34
CA SER A 99 3.58 -6.84 5.71
C SER A 99 4.01 -5.76 6.70
N ALA A 100 5.17 -5.13 6.48
CA ALA A 100 5.60 -3.97 7.26
C ALA A 100 4.67 -2.78 6.99
N LEU A 101 4.40 -2.48 5.71
CA LEU A 101 3.45 -1.44 5.33
C LEU A 101 2.04 -1.70 5.91
N GLU A 102 1.54 -2.93 5.85
CA GLU A 102 0.25 -3.31 6.45
C GLU A 102 0.22 -3.06 7.96
N THR A 103 1.33 -3.31 8.65
CA THR A 103 1.47 -3.09 10.11
C THR A 103 1.51 -1.60 10.44
N ASP A 104 2.28 -0.82 9.67
CA ASP A 104 2.40 0.62 9.85
C ASP A 104 1.09 1.33 9.51
N PHE A 105 0.38 0.87 8.47
CA PHE A 105 -0.95 1.37 8.14
C PHE A 105 -2.00 1.03 9.21
N ALA A 106 -2.03 -0.21 9.72
CA ALA A 106 -2.95 -0.56 10.81
C ALA A 106 -2.66 0.27 12.08
N SER A 107 -1.38 0.48 12.40
CA SER A 107 -0.97 1.35 13.51
C SER A 107 -1.43 2.80 13.27
N PHE A 108 -1.34 3.27 12.03
CA PHE A 108 -1.81 4.58 11.63
C PHE A 108 -3.32 4.74 11.80
N GLU A 109 -4.12 3.73 11.45
CA GLU A 109 -5.56 3.74 11.69
C GLU A 109 -5.90 3.82 13.17
N VAL A 110 -5.16 3.10 14.03
CA VAL A 110 -5.32 3.16 15.50
C VAL A 110 -4.95 4.54 16.02
N CYS A 111 -3.79 5.06 15.60
CA CYS A 111 -3.34 6.43 15.88
C CYS A 111 -4.44 7.43 15.53
N TRP A 112 -4.94 7.36 14.30
CA TRP A 112 -5.90 8.30 13.75
C TRP A 112 -7.27 8.21 14.42
N THR A 113 -7.70 7.01 14.79
CA THR A 113 -8.94 6.81 15.54
C THR A 113 -8.87 7.47 16.92
N GLY A 114 -7.76 7.33 17.63
CA GLY A 114 -7.57 8.01 18.90
C GLY A 114 -7.50 9.54 18.75
N VAL A 115 -6.79 10.02 17.73
CA VAL A 115 -6.72 11.46 17.41
C VAL A 115 -8.10 12.05 17.18
N LYS A 116 -8.96 11.38 16.40
CA LYS A 116 -10.35 11.80 16.17
C LYS A 116 -11.22 11.74 17.43
N ALA A 117 -10.83 10.94 18.43
CA ALA A 117 -11.45 10.90 19.74
C ALA A 117 -10.86 11.92 20.74
N GLY A 118 -9.93 12.79 20.31
CA GLY A 118 -9.26 13.76 21.17
C GLY A 118 -8.19 13.15 22.08
N GLN A 119 -7.66 11.98 21.71
CA GLN A 119 -6.61 11.26 22.42
C GLN A 119 -5.34 11.22 21.58
N GLN A 120 -4.17 11.05 22.21
CA GLN A 120 -2.92 10.75 21.52
C GLN A 120 -2.48 9.31 21.83
N PRO A 121 -2.79 8.32 20.97
CA PRO A 121 -2.33 6.94 21.17
C PRO A 121 -0.82 6.79 21.03
N SER A 122 -0.23 5.83 21.76
CA SER A 122 1.18 5.46 21.58
C SER A 122 1.50 4.99 20.16
N ALA A 123 0.52 4.38 19.48
CA ALA A 123 0.64 3.93 18.09
C ALA A 123 1.12 5.04 17.14
N CYS A 124 0.77 6.31 17.40
CA CYS A 124 1.25 7.42 16.59
C CYS A 124 2.78 7.62 16.72
N ALA A 125 3.35 7.33 17.90
CA ALA A 125 4.79 7.44 18.15
C ALA A 125 5.55 6.24 17.57
N ASP A 126 4.97 5.05 17.67
CA ASP A 126 5.59 3.80 17.22
C ASP A 126 5.91 3.84 15.71
N ILE A 127 4.96 4.33 14.89
CA ILE A 127 5.14 4.52 13.43
C ILE A 127 6.26 5.51 13.12
N ALA A 128 6.33 6.62 13.84
CA ALA A 128 7.34 7.65 13.61
C ALA A 128 8.77 7.15 13.90
N THR A 129 8.91 6.16 14.79
CA THR A 129 10.21 5.54 15.12
C THR A 129 10.66 4.45 14.14
N THR A 130 9.75 3.73 13.48
CA THR A 130 10.09 2.63 12.55
C THR A 130 11.03 3.10 11.43
N THR A 131 10.81 4.29 10.89
CA THR A 131 11.64 4.86 9.82
C THR A 131 13.08 5.20 10.27
N THR A 132 13.35 5.37 11.57
CA THR A 132 14.68 5.76 12.07
C THR A 132 15.63 4.57 12.24
N THR A 133 15.10 3.35 12.31
CA THR A 133 15.89 2.12 12.57
C THR A 133 16.17 1.33 11.28
N GLY A 134 15.57 1.71 10.15
CA GLY A 134 15.64 1.00 8.87
C GLY A 134 16.57 1.59 7.81
N ASN A 135 17.59 2.38 8.20
CA ASN A 135 18.63 2.91 7.29
C ASN A 135 20.00 2.29 7.56
#